data_AF-A0AAV6GCH5-F1
#
_entry.id   AF-A0AAV6GCH5-F1
#
_cell.length_a   1.000
_cell.length_b   1.000
_cell.length_c   1.000
_cell.angle_alpha   90.00
_cell.angle_beta   90.00
_cell.angle_gamma   90.00
#
_symmetry.space_group_name_H-M   'P 1'
#
loop_
_entity.id
_entity.type
_entity.pdbx_description
1 polymer ?
#
loop_
_entity_poly.entity_id
_entity_poly.type
_entity_poly.pdbx_seq_one_letter_code
_entity_poly.pdbx_strand_id
1 'polypeptide(L)'
;MYTDEQHRGNWKRVLWVRGCRAFLSQRRPRHRELSLLVSKLWLNDTGMYFCRVELDYNKYQSSPGTTLNVTGPARIISLSQKPVPDNSTLECVAVGNPPPEVTWFSSSNGQEQAAVKKADPQDKYTIRSSIRISTKGVYTCRAKNSLGSHMRVFPPSKGPTALTLWLSVLAGLLLLAGLVVVASLLWMKRRGASLKMDIWCFQNRERQKTSMSDPNGEQELVYVDIDHSQSSPSTRAPHREENDIIYSDVN
;
A
#
# COMPACT_ATOMS: atom_id res chain seq x y z
N MET A 1 -31.84 22.38 -48.34
CA MET A 1 -30.87 23.39 -47.87
C MET A 1 -31.54 24.15 -46.74
N TYR A 2 -31.27 23.76 -45.50
CA TYR A 2 -31.81 24.43 -44.30
C TYR A 2 -30.72 25.41 -43.84
N THR A 3 -31.01 26.70 -43.94
CA THR A 3 -30.04 27.79 -43.84
C THR A 3 -29.44 27.92 -42.44
N ASP A 4 -28.11 27.85 -42.37
CA ASP A 4 -27.24 27.85 -41.18
C ASP A 4 -26.87 29.28 -40.69
N GLU A 5 -27.75 30.27 -40.87
CA GLU A 5 -27.35 31.69 -40.64
C GLU A 5 -28.19 32.49 -39.66
N GLN A 6 -29.29 31.94 -39.11
CA GLN A 6 -30.25 32.78 -38.37
C GLN A 6 -30.15 32.75 -36.84
N HIS A 7 -29.17 32.05 -36.26
CA HIS A 7 -29.05 31.90 -34.80
C HIS A 7 -27.65 32.23 -34.26
N ARG A 8 -27.04 33.35 -34.70
CA ARG A 8 -26.04 34.07 -33.87
C ARG A 8 -26.72 34.78 -32.68
N GLY A 9 -27.61 34.06 -31.97
CA GLY A 9 -28.10 34.51 -30.68
C GLY A 9 -26.96 34.41 -29.68
N ASN A 10 -26.67 35.50 -28.96
CA ASN A 10 -25.67 35.50 -27.90
C ASN A 10 -25.96 34.35 -26.91
N TRP A 11 -25.05 33.39 -26.87
CA TRP A 11 -25.11 32.27 -25.95
C TRP A 11 -24.69 32.77 -24.57
N LYS A 12 -25.51 32.53 -23.55
CA LYS A 12 -25.20 32.97 -22.19
C LYS A 12 -24.27 31.98 -21.51
N ARG A 13 -24.67 30.70 -21.47
CA ARG A 13 -23.88 29.59 -20.92
C ARG A 13 -24.49 28.22 -21.25
N VAL A 14 -23.64 27.20 -21.21
CA VAL A 14 -24.06 25.79 -21.22
C VAL A 14 -23.70 25.16 -19.88
N LEU A 15 -24.64 24.43 -19.30
CA LEU A 15 -24.51 23.81 -17.99
C LEU A 15 -25.22 22.46 -17.95
N TRP A 16 -24.81 21.60 -17.03
CA TRP A 16 -25.46 20.34 -16.75
C TRP A 16 -26.35 20.48 -15.51
N VAL A 17 -27.54 19.91 -15.54
CA VAL A 17 -28.49 19.93 -14.41
C VAL A 17 -28.79 18.52 -13.90
N ARG A 18 -28.87 18.39 -12.57
CA ARG A 18 -29.35 17.20 -11.86
C ARG A 18 -30.25 17.62 -10.72
N GLY A 19 -31.55 17.35 -10.83
CA GLY A 19 -32.54 17.89 -9.89
C GLY A 19 -32.45 19.43 -9.85
N CYS A 20 -32.22 19.99 -8.66
CA CYS A 20 -32.01 21.44 -8.47
C CYS A 20 -30.55 21.91 -8.62
N ARG A 21 -29.58 21.00 -8.77
CA ARG A 21 -28.15 21.35 -8.87
C ARG A 21 -27.76 21.64 -10.32
N ALA A 22 -26.90 22.64 -10.51
CA ALA A 22 -26.34 23.04 -11.79
C ALA A 22 -24.80 22.98 -11.76
N PHE A 23 -24.19 22.42 -12.80
CA PHE A 23 -22.75 22.26 -12.96
C PHE A 23 -22.30 22.96 -14.25
N LEU A 24 -21.25 23.78 -14.18
CA LEU A 24 -20.73 24.46 -15.37
C LEU A 24 -20.02 23.45 -16.28
N SER A 25 -20.25 23.57 -17.59
CA SER A 25 -19.47 22.84 -18.59
C SER A 25 -18.02 23.36 -18.60
N GLN A 26 -17.06 22.48 -18.88
CA GLN A 26 -15.68 22.90 -19.07
C GLN A 26 -15.56 23.67 -20.39
N ARG A 27 -15.36 24.98 -20.31
CA ARG A 27 -15.25 25.85 -21.49
C ARG A 27 -13.95 25.56 -22.26
N ARG A 28 -14.05 24.96 -23.45
CA ARG A 28 -13.08 25.17 -24.54
C ARG A 28 -13.79 25.84 -25.73
N PRO A 29 -13.69 27.18 -25.88
CA PRO A 29 -14.49 27.96 -26.84
C PRO A 29 -14.28 27.63 -28.32
N ARG A 30 -13.25 26.86 -28.68
CA ARG A 30 -12.94 26.51 -30.08
C ARG A 30 -13.35 25.09 -30.48
N HIS A 31 -13.73 24.24 -29.52
CA HIS A 31 -14.12 22.86 -29.79
C HIS A 31 -15.57 22.62 -29.36
N ARG A 32 -16.31 21.86 -30.17
CA ARG A 32 -17.72 21.46 -29.96
C ARG A 32 -17.92 20.47 -28.80
N GLU A 33 -17.02 20.45 -27.82
CA GLU A 33 -17.07 19.52 -26.69
C GLU A 33 -17.83 20.13 -25.51
N LEU A 34 -19.06 19.65 -25.31
CA LEU A 34 -19.93 20.02 -24.20
C LEU A 34 -19.87 18.93 -23.12
N SER A 35 -18.73 18.81 -22.44
CA SER A 35 -18.49 17.74 -21.48
C SER A 35 -18.72 18.19 -20.03
N LEU A 36 -19.31 17.30 -19.21
CA LEU A 36 -19.38 17.43 -17.76
C LEU A 36 -18.22 16.67 -17.13
N LEU A 37 -17.36 17.35 -16.38
CA LEU A 37 -16.41 16.67 -15.49
C LEU A 37 -16.97 16.64 -14.08
N VAL A 38 -17.20 15.44 -13.54
CA VAL A 38 -17.52 15.23 -12.13
C VAL A 38 -16.32 14.59 -11.45
N SER A 39 -15.65 15.34 -10.57
CA SER A 39 -14.52 14.83 -9.78
C SER A 39 -14.98 14.29 -8.43
N LYS A 40 -14.28 13.28 -7.88
CA LYS A 40 -14.57 12.68 -6.57
C LYS A 40 -16.00 12.15 -6.47
N LEU A 41 -16.31 11.19 -7.34
CA LEU A 41 -17.64 10.55 -7.42
C LEU A 41 -17.97 9.78 -6.15
N TRP A 42 -19.23 9.89 -5.74
CA TRP A 42 -19.87 9.09 -4.70
C TRP A 42 -21.00 8.26 -5.31
N LEU A 43 -21.38 7.14 -4.69
CA LEU A 43 -22.45 6.27 -5.20
C LEU A 43 -23.80 6.99 -5.36
N ASN A 44 -24.03 8.04 -4.55
CA ASN A 44 -25.22 8.88 -4.59
C ASN A 44 -25.22 9.93 -5.74
N ASP A 45 -24.12 10.07 -6.48
CA ASP A 45 -24.05 10.91 -7.69
C ASP A 45 -24.72 10.22 -8.89
N THR A 46 -25.01 8.92 -8.78
CA THR A 46 -25.87 8.16 -9.70
C THR A 46 -27.20 8.87 -9.90
N GLY A 47 -27.60 9.06 -11.15
CA GLY A 47 -28.86 9.70 -11.49
C GLY A 47 -28.90 10.23 -12.92
N MET A 48 -29.99 10.89 -13.27
CA MET A 48 -30.19 11.48 -14.59
C MET A 48 -29.69 12.93 -14.62
N TYR A 49 -28.88 13.22 -15.62
CA TYR A 49 -28.30 14.53 -15.89
C TYR A 49 -28.83 15.04 -17.23
N PHE A 50 -29.04 16.35 -17.32
CA PHE A 50 -29.49 16.98 -18.54
C PHE A 50 -28.55 18.10 -18.93
N CYS A 51 -28.25 18.20 -20.22
CA CYS A 51 -27.56 19.35 -20.76
C CYS A 51 -28.58 20.48 -20.95
N ARG A 52 -28.30 21.66 -20.39
CA ARG A 52 -29.13 22.85 -20.52
C ARG A 52 -28.32 23.97 -21.15
N VAL A 53 -28.88 24.50 -22.24
CA VAL A 53 -28.36 25.67 -22.95
C VAL A 53 -29.24 26.85 -22.58
N GLU A 54 -28.63 27.88 -22.00
CA GLU A 54 -29.30 29.15 -21.72
C GLU A 54 -28.84 30.19 -22.75
N LEU A 55 -29.79 30.69 -23.54
CA LEU A 55 -29.65 31.89 -24.35
C LEU A 55 -30.19 33.09 -23.54
N ASP A 56 -30.06 34.30 -24.10
CA ASP A 56 -30.55 35.52 -23.43
C ASP A 56 -32.05 35.48 -23.12
N TYR A 57 -32.84 34.93 -24.05
CA TYR A 57 -34.31 34.90 -23.95
C TYR A 57 -34.88 33.50 -23.70
N ASN A 58 -34.18 32.45 -24.14
CA ASN A 58 -34.70 31.08 -24.15
C ASN A 58 -33.79 30.11 -23.40
N LYS A 59 -34.38 29.01 -22.92
CA LYS A 59 -33.65 27.89 -22.32
C LYS A 59 -34.07 26.59 -22.98
N TYR A 60 -33.11 25.81 -23.40
CA TYR A 60 -33.32 24.49 -24.00
C TYR A 60 -32.65 23.43 -23.15
N GLN A 61 -33.28 22.27 -23.05
CA GLN A 61 -32.77 21.13 -22.27
C GLN A 61 -32.81 19.87 -23.13
N SER A 62 -31.78 19.02 -22.98
CA SER A 62 -31.74 17.72 -23.65
C SER A 62 -32.92 16.85 -23.22
N SER A 63 -33.50 16.12 -24.18
CA SER A 63 -34.54 15.12 -23.93
C SER A 63 -34.36 13.96 -24.92
N PRO A 64 -34.11 12.72 -24.46
CA PRO A 64 -33.99 12.30 -23.06
C PRO A 64 -32.73 12.85 -22.36
N GLY A 65 -32.65 12.68 -21.03
CA GLY A 65 -31.43 12.96 -20.26
C GLY A 65 -30.43 11.81 -20.34
N THR A 66 -29.20 12.06 -19.90
CA THR A 66 -28.13 11.05 -19.79
C THR A 66 -28.09 10.49 -18.38
N THR A 67 -28.09 9.16 -18.23
CA THR A 67 -28.01 8.53 -16.90
C THR A 67 -26.57 8.22 -16.54
N LEU A 68 -26.09 8.80 -15.44
CA LEU A 68 -24.82 8.44 -14.83
C LEU A 68 -25.06 7.32 -13.81
N ASN A 69 -24.38 6.18 -13.96
CA ASN A 69 -24.41 5.08 -13.00
C ASN A 69 -23.04 4.91 -12.35
N VAL A 70 -22.93 5.26 -11.06
CA VAL A 70 -21.67 5.17 -10.31
C VAL A 70 -21.63 3.82 -9.61
N THR A 71 -20.74 2.94 -10.06
CA THR A 71 -20.52 1.61 -9.47
C THR A 71 -19.26 1.58 -8.61
N GLY A 72 -19.11 0.56 -7.76
CA GLY A 72 -17.93 0.42 -6.91
C GLY A 72 -17.83 -0.93 -6.22
N PRO A 73 -16.60 -1.40 -5.93
CA PRO A 73 -16.36 -2.69 -5.29
C PRO A 73 -16.89 -2.71 -3.85
N ALA A 74 -17.20 -3.92 -3.37
CA ALA A 74 -17.64 -4.13 -2.00
C ALA A 74 -16.55 -3.71 -1.00
N ARG A 75 -16.90 -2.85 -0.03
CA ARG A 75 -15.99 -2.42 1.03
C ARG A 75 -16.68 -2.45 2.40
N ILE A 76 -16.03 -3.08 3.38
CA ILE A 76 -16.44 -3.02 4.78
C ILE A 76 -15.97 -1.68 5.36
N ILE A 77 -16.92 -0.84 5.80
CA ILE A 77 -16.66 0.47 6.40
C ILE A 77 -16.61 0.40 7.93
N SER A 78 -17.37 -0.51 8.53
CA SER A 78 -17.42 -0.69 9.99
C SER A 78 -17.51 -2.16 10.37
N LEU A 79 -16.79 -2.53 11.43
CA LEU A 79 -16.87 -3.83 12.09
C LEU A 79 -16.80 -3.58 13.60
N SER A 80 -17.92 -3.77 14.30
CA SER A 80 -18.07 -3.39 15.71
C SER A 80 -18.70 -4.49 16.55
N GLN A 81 -18.33 -4.54 17.83
CA GLN A 81 -18.91 -5.44 18.83
C GLN A 81 -19.88 -4.68 19.73
N LYS A 82 -21.09 -5.20 19.89
CA LYS A 82 -22.08 -4.75 20.88
C LYS A 82 -22.16 -5.81 21.99
N PRO A 83 -21.73 -5.50 23.22
CA PRO A 83 -21.86 -6.43 24.34
C PRO A 83 -23.33 -6.61 24.71
N VAL A 84 -23.69 -7.83 25.09
CA VAL A 84 -25.02 -8.24 25.57
C VAL A 84 -24.78 -9.06 26.85
N PRO A 85 -25.71 -9.12 27.83
CA PRO A 85 -25.57 -10.05 28.94
C PRO A 85 -25.28 -11.48 28.42
N ASP A 86 -24.22 -12.10 28.92
CA ASP A 86 -23.71 -13.44 28.58
C ASP A 86 -23.22 -13.68 27.13
N ASN A 87 -23.37 -12.73 26.21
CA ASN A 87 -23.02 -12.89 24.79
C ASN A 87 -22.50 -11.59 24.15
N SER A 88 -22.10 -11.64 22.88
CA SER A 88 -21.82 -10.43 22.12
C SER A 88 -22.42 -10.51 20.73
N THR A 89 -22.75 -9.36 20.16
CA THR A 89 -23.20 -9.27 18.77
C THR A 89 -22.13 -8.54 17.97
N LEU A 90 -21.63 -9.16 16.89
CA LEU A 90 -20.81 -8.45 15.91
C LEU A 90 -21.70 -7.89 14.82
N GLU A 91 -21.44 -6.64 14.44
CA GLU A 91 -22.11 -5.94 13.36
C GLU A 91 -21.06 -5.52 12.32
N CYS A 92 -21.28 -5.93 11.08
CA CYS A 92 -20.47 -5.57 9.92
C CYS A 92 -21.31 -4.72 8.96
N VAL A 93 -20.81 -3.53 8.64
CA VAL A 93 -21.43 -2.59 7.71
C VAL A 93 -20.57 -2.53 6.44
N ALA A 94 -21.16 -2.92 5.32
CA ALA A 94 -20.49 -2.94 4.02
C ALA A 94 -21.24 -2.07 3.01
N VAL A 95 -20.48 -1.40 2.14
CA VAL A 95 -20.99 -0.55 1.07
C VAL A 95 -20.51 -1.06 -0.29
N GLY A 96 -21.31 -0.89 -1.33
CA GLY A 96 -20.93 -1.24 -2.69
C GLY A 96 -22.08 -1.05 -3.68
N ASN A 97 -21.75 -0.91 -4.97
CA ASN A 97 -22.74 -0.92 -6.04
C ASN A 97 -22.24 -1.81 -7.18
N PRO A 98 -22.83 -3.00 -7.42
CA PRO A 98 -24.05 -3.54 -6.79
C PRO A 98 -23.93 -3.80 -5.27
N PRO A 99 -25.05 -3.82 -4.52
CA PRO A 99 -25.05 -4.05 -3.08
C PRO A 99 -24.32 -5.34 -2.71
N PRO A 100 -23.44 -5.31 -1.69
CA PRO A 100 -22.57 -6.45 -1.39
C PRO A 100 -23.30 -7.57 -0.66
N GLU A 101 -22.93 -8.81 -0.97
CA GLU A 101 -23.26 -9.96 -0.14
C GLU A 101 -22.28 -10.06 1.03
N VAL A 102 -22.80 -10.08 2.25
CA VAL A 102 -22.00 -10.25 3.47
C VAL A 102 -22.09 -11.69 3.98
N THR A 103 -20.93 -12.30 4.22
CA THR A 103 -20.77 -13.67 4.72
C THR A 103 -19.84 -13.66 5.94
N TRP A 104 -20.09 -14.53 6.91
CA TRP A 104 -19.34 -14.59 8.16
C TRP A 104 -18.68 -15.95 8.33
N PHE A 105 -17.42 -15.96 8.74
CA PHE A 105 -16.66 -17.18 9.00
C PHE A 105 -16.16 -17.17 10.45
N SER A 106 -16.28 -18.31 11.13
CA SER A 106 -15.63 -18.52 12.42
C SER A 106 -14.32 -19.30 12.22
N SER A 107 -13.22 -18.81 12.80
CA SER A 107 -11.92 -19.48 12.69
C SER A 107 -11.86 -20.84 13.40
N SER A 108 -12.78 -21.13 14.32
CA SER A 108 -12.81 -22.41 15.05
C SER A 108 -13.20 -23.61 14.19
N ASN A 109 -13.96 -23.38 13.12
CA ASN A 109 -14.60 -24.43 12.32
C ASN A 109 -14.67 -24.10 10.83
N GLY A 110 -14.26 -22.91 10.39
CA GLY A 110 -14.32 -22.48 8.98
C GLY A 110 -15.75 -22.39 8.41
N GLN A 111 -16.76 -22.67 9.23
CA GLN A 111 -18.15 -22.72 8.80
C GLN A 111 -18.75 -21.33 8.71
N GLU A 112 -19.60 -21.18 7.70
CA GLU A 112 -20.44 -20.01 7.54
C GLU A 112 -21.42 -19.90 8.71
N GLN A 113 -21.53 -18.71 9.28
CA GLN A 113 -22.46 -18.43 10.37
C GLN A 113 -23.77 -17.86 9.85
N ALA A 114 -24.89 -18.33 10.40
CA ALA A 114 -26.19 -17.75 10.12
C ALA A 114 -26.20 -16.27 10.55
N ALA A 115 -26.44 -15.37 9.60
CA ALA A 115 -26.36 -13.93 9.82
C ALA A 115 -27.69 -13.26 9.47
N VAL A 116 -28.11 -12.32 10.31
CA VAL A 116 -29.23 -11.45 9.97
C VAL A 116 -28.70 -10.35 9.04
N LYS A 117 -29.13 -10.35 7.78
CA LYS A 117 -28.76 -9.34 6.78
C LYS A 117 -29.92 -8.36 6.61
N LYS A 118 -29.63 -7.06 6.69
CA LYS A 118 -30.60 -5.99 6.44
C LYS A 118 -29.95 -4.94 5.54
N ALA A 119 -30.63 -4.59 4.45
CA ALA A 119 -30.29 -3.38 3.71
C ALA A 119 -30.55 -2.15 4.58
N ASP A 120 -29.74 -1.12 4.42
CA ASP A 120 -30.01 0.17 5.03
C ASP A 120 -31.25 0.79 4.36
N PRO A 121 -32.33 1.10 5.12
CA PRO A 121 -33.51 1.74 4.57
C PRO A 121 -33.23 3.11 3.94
N GLN A 122 -32.19 3.81 4.40
CA GLN A 122 -31.79 5.14 3.94
C GLN A 122 -30.75 5.11 2.82
N ASP A 123 -30.02 4.00 2.67
CA ASP A 123 -28.94 3.87 1.69
C ASP A 123 -28.95 2.49 1.01
N LYS A 124 -29.46 2.46 -0.21
CA LYS A 124 -29.57 1.24 -1.02
C LYS A 124 -28.22 0.56 -1.33
N TYR A 125 -27.10 1.26 -1.15
CA TYR A 125 -25.76 0.71 -1.38
C TYR A 125 -25.14 0.08 -0.12
N THR A 126 -25.80 0.22 1.03
CA THR A 126 -25.29 -0.20 2.33
C THR A 126 -26.03 -1.43 2.84
N ILE A 127 -25.26 -2.44 3.28
CA ILE A 127 -25.75 -3.67 3.89
C ILE A 127 -25.18 -3.76 5.31
N ARG A 128 -26.08 -4.02 6.27
CA ARG A 128 -25.71 -4.37 7.65
C ARG A 128 -25.95 -5.84 7.89
N SER A 129 -24.95 -6.51 8.45
CA SER A 129 -25.04 -7.92 8.81
C SER A 129 -24.56 -8.13 10.23
N SER A 130 -25.34 -8.87 11.02
CA SER A 130 -25.01 -9.13 12.42
C SER A 130 -25.08 -10.61 12.76
N ILE A 131 -24.12 -11.05 13.59
CA ILE A 131 -24.05 -12.41 14.15
C ILE A 131 -23.93 -12.34 15.67
N ARG A 132 -24.50 -13.33 16.36
CA ARG A 132 -24.25 -13.55 17.79
C ARG A 132 -23.00 -14.41 17.94
N ILE A 133 -22.13 -14.02 18.86
CA ILE A 133 -20.86 -14.70 19.12
C ILE A 133 -20.68 -14.93 20.62
N SER A 134 -19.94 -16.00 20.93
CA SER A 134 -19.28 -16.11 22.23
C SER A 134 -18.08 -15.17 22.25
N THR A 135 -17.74 -14.61 23.40
CA THR A 135 -16.66 -13.62 23.53
C THR A 135 -15.27 -14.16 23.17
N LYS A 136 -15.12 -15.48 23.07
CA LYS A 136 -13.87 -16.17 22.74
C LYS A 136 -13.94 -16.72 21.31
N GLY A 137 -13.22 -16.10 20.38
CA GLY A 137 -13.12 -16.57 19.00
C GLY A 137 -12.59 -15.51 18.04
N VAL A 138 -12.20 -15.95 16.85
CA VAL A 138 -11.84 -15.08 15.73
C VAL A 138 -12.90 -15.21 14.65
N TYR A 139 -13.49 -14.09 14.25
CA TYR A 139 -14.59 -14.00 13.30
C TYR A 139 -14.21 -13.12 12.12
N THR A 140 -14.45 -13.59 10.92
CA THR A 140 -14.14 -12.86 9.68
C THR A 140 -15.44 -12.47 8.99
N CYS A 141 -15.65 -11.18 8.79
CA CYS A 141 -16.68 -10.65 7.91
C CYS A 141 -16.10 -10.53 6.50
N ARG A 142 -16.78 -11.09 5.50
CA ARG A 142 -16.45 -10.95 4.08
C ARG A 142 -17.62 -10.30 3.34
N ALA A 143 -17.36 -9.16 2.73
CA ALA A 143 -18.26 -8.51 1.79
C ALA A 143 -17.80 -8.79 0.36
N LYS A 144 -18.72 -9.15 -0.55
CA LYS A 144 -18.42 -9.44 -1.96
C LYS A 144 -19.50 -8.89 -2.87
N ASN A 145 -19.12 -8.27 -3.98
CA ASN A 145 -20.02 -7.98 -5.10
C ASN A 145 -19.33 -8.37 -6.42
N SER A 146 -19.98 -8.09 -7.56
CA SER A 146 -19.45 -8.41 -8.89
C SER A 146 -18.14 -7.71 -9.24
N LEU A 147 -17.78 -6.64 -8.51
CA LEU A 147 -16.61 -5.81 -8.78
C LEU A 147 -15.45 -6.04 -7.80
N GLY A 148 -15.67 -6.75 -6.69
CA GLY A 148 -14.61 -7.02 -5.73
C GLY A 148 -15.08 -7.64 -4.42
N SER A 149 -14.11 -7.92 -3.54
CA SER A 149 -14.34 -8.44 -2.20
C SER A 149 -13.42 -7.79 -1.18
N HIS A 150 -13.91 -7.62 0.04
CA HIS A 150 -13.16 -7.08 1.16
C HIS A 150 -13.50 -7.87 2.43
N MET A 151 -12.47 -8.22 3.21
CA MET A 151 -12.61 -8.96 4.45
C MET A 151 -12.04 -8.17 5.63
N ARG A 152 -12.66 -8.32 6.81
CA ARG A 152 -12.14 -7.81 8.08
C ARG A 152 -12.31 -8.86 9.17
N VAL A 153 -11.37 -8.88 10.10
CA VAL A 153 -11.27 -9.89 11.17
C VAL A 153 -11.51 -9.23 12.54
N PHE A 154 -12.24 -9.93 13.40
CA PHE A 154 -12.49 -9.56 14.79
C PHE A 154 -12.04 -10.68 15.75
N PRO A 155 -11.34 -10.39 16.85
CA PRO A 155 -10.75 -9.09 17.16
C PRO A 155 -9.66 -8.71 16.13
N PRO A 156 -9.39 -7.41 15.93
CA PRO A 156 -8.34 -6.98 15.03
C PRO A 156 -7.01 -7.61 15.44
N SER A 157 -6.23 -8.06 14.45
CA SER A 157 -4.90 -8.61 14.70
C SER A 157 -4.04 -7.57 15.41
N LYS A 158 -3.52 -7.93 16.58
CA LYS A 158 -2.50 -7.11 17.24
C LYS A 158 -1.24 -7.25 16.39
N GLY A 159 -0.84 -6.18 15.71
CA GLY A 159 0.45 -6.12 15.00
C GLY A 159 1.62 -6.32 15.98
N PRO A 160 2.84 -6.56 15.46
CA PRO A 160 4.04 -6.59 16.29
C PRO A 160 4.13 -5.28 17.08
N THR A 161 4.20 -5.39 18.40
CA THR A 161 4.34 -4.21 19.26
C THR A 161 5.77 -3.68 19.14
N ALA A 162 5.96 -2.37 19.37
CA ALA A 162 7.31 -1.79 19.37
C ALA A 162 8.27 -2.56 20.29
N LEU A 163 7.78 -3.04 21.43
CA LEU A 163 8.54 -3.90 22.35
C LEU A 163 9.06 -5.18 21.67
N THR A 164 8.23 -5.88 20.88
CA THR A 164 8.69 -7.08 20.16
C THR A 164 9.77 -6.77 19.12
N LEU A 165 9.72 -5.59 18.50
CA LEU A 165 10.76 -5.14 17.57
C LEU A 165 12.05 -4.73 18.30
N TRP A 166 11.94 -4.03 19.42
CA TRP A 166 13.10 -3.67 20.23
C TRP A 166 13.80 -4.91 20.82
N LEU A 167 13.05 -5.90 21.27
CA LEU A 167 13.61 -7.16 21.78
C LEU A 167 14.36 -7.94 20.69
N SER A 168 13.85 -7.99 19.46
CA SER A 168 14.54 -8.66 18.36
C SER A 168 15.82 -7.92 17.96
N VAL A 169 15.80 -6.58 17.97
CA VAL A 169 17.00 -5.76 17.72
C VAL A 169 18.05 -5.94 18.83
N LEU A 170 17.63 -5.92 20.11
CA LEU A 170 18.54 -6.15 21.24
C LEU A 170 19.16 -7.54 21.21
N ALA A 171 18.36 -8.58 20.92
CA ALA A 171 18.88 -9.93 20.75
C ALA A 171 19.89 -10.01 19.58
N GLY A 172 19.62 -9.35 18.47
CA GLY A 172 20.55 -9.25 17.33
C GLY A 172 21.86 -8.56 17.70
N LEU A 173 21.81 -7.44 18.44
CA LEU A 173 22.99 -6.72 18.91
C LEU A 173 23.82 -7.57 19.89
N LEU A 174 23.19 -8.29 20.81
CA LEU A 174 23.88 -9.17 21.74
C LEU A 174 24.57 -10.35 21.02
N LEU A 175 23.92 -10.93 20.01
CA LEU A 175 24.53 -11.98 19.18
C LEU A 175 25.74 -11.45 18.40
N LEU A 176 25.62 -10.26 17.80
CA LEU A 176 26.74 -9.61 17.09
C LEU A 176 27.91 -9.31 18.03
N ALA A 177 27.63 -8.75 19.21
CA ALA A 177 28.67 -8.51 20.22
C ALA A 177 29.36 -9.82 20.64
N GLY A 178 28.60 -10.90 20.85
CA GLY A 178 29.13 -12.22 21.15
C GLY A 178 30.06 -12.76 20.05
N LEU A 179 29.66 -12.63 18.78
CA LEU A 179 30.48 -13.04 17.63
C LEU A 179 31.79 -12.24 17.54
N VAL A 180 31.75 -10.93 17.81
CA VAL A 180 32.94 -10.06 17.85
C VAL A 180 33.89 -10.48 18.96
N VAL A 181 33.38 -10.83 20.15
CA VAL A 181 34.20 -11.33 21.26
C VAL A 181 34.85 -12.66 20.89
N VAL A 182 34.10 -13.62 20.33
CA VAL A 182 34.65 -14.91 19.90
C VAL A 182 35.72 -14.71 18.83
N ALA A 183 35.46 -13.89 17.82
CA ALA A 183 36.45 -13.57 16.78
C ALA A 183 37.71 -12.94 17.37
N SER A 184 37.56 -12.02 18.33
CA SER A 184 38.69 -11.38 19.02
C SER A 184 39.50 -12.38 19.84
N LEU A 185 38.86 -13.32 20.54
CA LEU A 185 39.53 -14.38 21.28
C LEU A 185 40.29 -15.35 20.35
N LEU A 186 39.69 -15.73 19.22
CA LEU A 186 40.34 -16.55 18.20
C LEU A 186 41.56 -15.83 17.60
N TRP A 187 41.46 -14.52 17.38
CA TRP A 187 42.53 -13.69 16.88
C TRP A 187 43.67 -13.53 17.90
N MET A 188 43.35 -13.30 19.18
CA MET A 188 44.33 -13.26 20.26
C MET A 188 45.04 -14.61 20.44
N LYS A 189 44.33 -15.74 20.30
CA LYS A 189 44.93 -17.08 20.34
C LYS A 189 45.90 -17.32 19.18
N ARG A 190 45.55 -16.88 17.96
CA ARG A 190 46.46 -16.91 16.80
C ARG A 190 47.69 -16.02 17.01
N ARG A 191 47.53 -14.80 17.55
CA ARG A 191 48.64 -13.90 17.86
C ARG A 191 49.54 -14.42 18.99
N GLY A 192 48.98 -15.05 20.03
CA GLY A 192 49.76 -15.71 21.08
C GLY A 192 50.57 -16.93 20.59
N ALA A 193 50.07 -17.64 19.56
CA ALA A 193 50.83 -18.67 18.87
C ALA A 193 51.96 -18.07 18.01
N SER A 194 51.72 -16.92 17.37
CA SER A 194 52.74 -16.17 16.62
C SER A 194 53.86 -15.65 17.54
N LEU A 195 53.51 -15.05 18.69
CA LEU A 195 54.49 -14.52 19.65
C LEU A 195 55.37 -15.61 20.28
N LYS A 196 54.83 -16.83 20.49
CA LYS A 196 55.62 -18.00 20.92
C LYS A 196 56.62 -18.45 19.86
N MET A 197 56.27 -18.34 18.57
CA MET A 197 57.15 -18.68 17.45
C MET A 197 58.27 -17.63 17.29
N ASP A 198 57.95 -16.36 17.51
CA ASP A 198 58.93 -15.25 17.49
C ASP A 198 59.98 -15.35 18.61
N ILE A 199 59.58 -15.77 19.83
CA ILE A 199 60.52 -16.00 20.96
C ILE A 199 61.48 -17.16 20.67
N TRP A 200 61.00 -18.25 20.05
CA TRP A 200 61.85 -19.39 19.66
C TRP A 200 62.89 -19.00 18.59
N CYS A 201 62.52 -18.17 17.62
CA CYS A 201 63.44 -17.63 16.61
C CYS A 201 64.49 -16.69 17.23
N PHE A 202 64.15 -15.89 18.25
CA PHE A 202 65.10 -15.00 18.91
C PHE A 202 66.14 -15.79 19.73
N GLN A 203 65.71 -16.82 20.46
CA GLN A 203 66.59 -17.63 21.30
C GLN A 203 67.57 -18.53 20.49
N ASN A 204 67.22 -18.86 19.24
CA ASN A 204 68.09 -19.62 18.34
C ASN A 204 69.09 -18.74 17.55
N ARG A 205 68.89 -17.41 17.48
CA ARG A 205 69.74 -16.49 16.71
C ARG A 205 71.11 -16.23 17.35
N GLU A 206 71.23 -16.34 18.67
CA GLU A 206 72.53 -16.17 19.35
C GLU A 206 73.45 -17.40 19.23
N ARG A 207 72.92 -18.56 18.85
CA ARG A 207 73.70 -19.81 18.79
C ARG A 207 74.46 -20.01 17.46
N GLN A 208 74.30 -19.12 16.47
CA GLN A 208 74.82 -19.28 15.10
C GLN A 208 75.90 -18.27 14.69
N LYS A 209 76.41 -17.41 15.59
CA LYS A 209 77.52 -16.49 15.25
C LYS A 209 78.89 -16.99 15.73
N THR A 210 79.42 -18.03 15.08
CA THR A 210 80.86 -18.31 14.98
C THR A 210 81.13 -19.20 13.77
N SER A 211 82.13 -18.84 12.96
CA SER A 211 82.62 -19.54 11.74
C SER A 211 81.77 -19.22 10.49
N MET A 212 82.26 -18.78 9.34
CA MET A 212 83.60 -18.79 8.74
C MET A 212 83.59 -17.81 7.54
N SER A 213 84.78 -17.36 7.16
CA SER A 213 85.23 -16.51 6.04
C SER A 213 84.60 -16.67 4.64
N ASP A 214 84.39 -15.50 3.98
CA ASP A 214 84.95 -14.98 2.69
C ASP A 214 85.01 -15.89 1.43
N PRO A 215 85.28 -15.42 0.19
CA PRO A 215 85.13 -14.11 -0.48
C PRO A 215 84.42 -14.21 -1.85
N ASN A 216 83.50 -13.30 -2.17
CA ASN A 216 83.42 -12.59 -3.48
C ASN A 216 82.14 -11.76 -3.57
N GLY A 217 82.26 -10.58 -4.20
CA GLY A 217 81.16 -9.67 -4.54
C GLY A 217 80.02 -10.38 -5.30
N GLU A 218 78.79 -9.89 -5.26
CA GLU A 218 78.33 -8.53 -5.50
C GLU A 218 77.05 -8.23 -4.70
N GLN A 219 76.80 -6.95 -4.39
CA GLN A 219 75.54 -6.49 -3.81
C GLN A 219 74.48 -6.32 -4.89
N GLU A 220 73.37 -7.07 -4.81
CA GLU A 220 72.15 -6.75 -5.56
C GLU A 220 71.04 -6.34 -4.57
N LEU A 221 70.76 -5.04 -4.53
CA LEU A 221 69.65 -4.42 -3.81
C LEU A 221 68.41 -4.50 -4.69
N VAL A 222 67.43 -5.32 -4.31
CA VAL A 222 66.10 -5.33 -4.94
C VAL A 222 65.08 -4.72 -3.96
N TYR A 223 64.53 -3.56 -4.34
CA TYR A 223 63.34 -2.97 -3.72
C TYR A 223 62.13 -3.23 -4.62
N VAL A 224 60.98 -3.59 -4.04
CA VAL A 224 59.67 -3.44 -4.68
C VAL A 224 58.69 -2.83 -3.68
N ASP A 225 58.11 -1.71 -4.11
CA ASP A 225 57.14 -0.86 -3.45
C ASP A 225 55.72 -1.45 -3.52
N ILE A 226 54.87 -1.17 -2.53
CA ILE A 226 53.48 -1.67 -2.45
C ILE A 226 52.54 -0.47 -2.41
N ASP A 227 51.79 -0.31 -3.50
CA ASP A 227 50.77 0.74 -3.63
C ASP A 227 49.37 0.27 -3.17
N HIS A 228 48.57 1.22 -2.68
CA HIS A 228 47.36 1.02 -1.90
C HIS A 228 46.10 1.56 -2.61
N SER A 229 44.94 0.98 -2.28
CA SER A 229 43.55 1.51 -2.39
C SER A 229 42.72 1.03 -3.62
N GLN A 230 41.66 0.24 -3.40
CA GLN A 230 40.24 0.52 -3.05
C GLN A 230 39.32 0.74 -4.27
N SER A 231 38.24 -0.05 -4.33
CA SER A 231 37.11 0.10 -5.26
C SER A 231 35.77 0.09 -4.49
N SER A 232 34.89 1.05 -4.77
CA SER A 232 33.49 1.12 -4.29
C SER A 232 32.51 0.86 -5.44
N PRO A 233 31.30 0.30 -5.20
CA PRO A 233 30.18 0.39 -6.13
C PRO A 233 29.02 1.27 -5.61
N SER A 234 28.43 2.06 -6.51
CA SER A 234 27.30 2.96 -6.27
C SER A 234 25.94 2.27 -6.43
N THR A 235 25.03 2.62 -5.51
CA THR A 235 23.62 2.22 -5.39
C THR A 235 22.71 2.96 -6.38
N ARG A 236 21.61 2.33 -6.84
CA ARG A 236 20.43 3.03 -7.41
C ARG A 236 19.14 2.43 -6.82
N ALA A 237 18.27 3.32 -6.36
CA ALA A 237 16.99 3.07 -5.66
C ALA A 237 15.77 3.12 -6.64
N PRO A 238 14.54 2.78 -6.19
CA PRO A 238 13.48 2.23 -7.04
C PRO A 238 12.47 3.25 -7.59
N HIS A 239 11.77 2.86 -8.66
CA HIS A 239 10.68 3.59 -9.29
C HIS A 239 9.33 3.39 -8.58
N ARG A 240 8.54 4.46 -8.66
CA ARG A 240 7.27 4.76 -7.99
C ARG A 240 6.09 4.21 -8.79
N GLU A 241 5.16 3.54 -8.11
CA GLU A 241 3.94 2.93 -8.66
C GLU A 241 2.84 3.99 -8.81
N GLU A 242 2.24 4.05 -10.01
CA GLU A 242 1.21 5.02 -10.42
C GLU A 242 -0.18 4.34 -10.41
N ASN A 243 -1.20 5.05 -9.91
CA ASN A 243 -2.55 4.53 -9.73
C ASN A 243 -3.34 4.56 -11.04
N ASP A 244 -3.75 3.41 -11.56
CA ASP A 244 -4.70 3.32 -12.69
C ASP A 244 -6.15 3.47 -12.23
N ILE A 245 -6.84 4.46 -12.80
CA ILE A 245 -8.28 4.69 -12.68
C ILE A 245 -8.94 4.21 -13.98
N ILE A 246 -9.88 3.27 -13.87
CA ILE A 246 -10.61 2.70 -15.02
C ILE A 246 -11.84 3.56 -15.32
N TYR A 247 -11.95 4.06 -16.56
CA TYR A 247 -13.16 4.67 -17.11
C TYR A 247 -14.00 3.63 -17.84
N SER A 248 -15.32 3.72 -17.74
CA SER A 248 -16.26 3.03 -18.62
C SER A 248 -16.99 4.05 -19.49
N ASP A 249 -16.86 3.93 -20.81
CA ASP A 249 -17.64 4.71 -21.77
C ASP A 249 -19.13 4.35 -21.68
N VAL A 250 -19.99 5.36 -21.79
CA VAL A 250 -21.44 5.21 -21.88
C VAL A 250 -21.86 5.66 -23.28
N ASN A 251 -22.45 4.73 -24.02
CA ASN A 251 -23.08 4.92 -25.33
C ASN A 251 -24.41 5.68 -25.18
#